data_AF-A0A1F9RG15-F1
#
_entry.id   AF-A0A1F9RG15-F1
#
_cell.length_a   1.000
_cell.length_b   1.000
_cell.length_c   1.000
_cell.angle_alpha   90.00
_cell.angle_beta   90.00
_cell.angle_gamma   90.00
#
_symmetry.space_group_name_H-M   'P 1'
#
loop_
_entity.id
_entity.type
_entity.pdbx_description
1 polymer ?
#
loop_
_entity_poly.entity_id
_entity_poly.type
_entity_poly.pdbx_seq_one_letter_code
_entity_poly.pdbx_strand_id
1 'polypeptide(L)'
;MKKWTILTIAVLAAILLVMQYLIEKKKVAMSESGQQAGSAEQQLGVALPESATTYTGAAVDNYVPDYVGGAQYGTITMPTIQSTYKGACEASSLQDMLASHDKYWGFLARDAAFNQNETQKMYDYLADYTACQAAARTDASLCDSLPSDVQIDGKKVDVRITPNYRCRTKTVSLFFEAYRAGNISGDSYCRLGVGTFDKQDLERFSVPEFCSVLPKGQEAIEGFLLKAFAVDSPEAKARVRGAFPVKEGDCAKDKECLTKYELYNAVKKARPDACPNDYVQQCRALAERSAVPCEKTLQEMSKFYCAAVARVKKASGGYIGLSKEEAKVELDKLKAQRAEADEIKKQQQKIMEEVNKQVRETLKKK
;
A
#
# COMPACT_ATOMS: atom_id res chain seq x y z
N MET A 1 11.02 28.49 -62.99
CA MET A 1 10.85 27.72 -61.73
C MET A 1 9.47 27.13 -61.77
N LYS A 2 9.44 25.81 -61.91
CA LYS A 2 8.41 25.09 -62.64
C LYS A 2 7.27 24.76 -61.68
N LYS A 3 6.04 24.99 -62.14
CA LYS A 3 4.76 24.71 -61.46
C LYS A 3 4.70 23.34 -60.75
N TRP A 4 5.57 22.42 -61.16
CA TRP A 4 5.80 21.12 -60.53
C TRP A 4 6.31 21.18 -59.09
N THR A 5 7.21 22.08 -58.71
CA THR A 5 7.75 22.10 -57.33
C THR A 5 6.68 22.53 -56.32
N ILE A 6 5.79 23.45 -56.72
CA ILE A 6 4.62 23.85 -55.93
C ILE A 6 3.64 22.68 -55.84
N LEU A 7 3.46 21.91 -56.93
CA LEU A 7 2.59 20.74 -56.95
C LEU A 7 3.11 19.62 -56.05
N THR A 8 4.43 19.39 -55.99
CA THR A 8 5.02 18.38 -55.09
C THR A 8 4.86 18.78 -53.62
N ILE A 9 5.06 20.06 -53.29
CA ILE A 9 4.86 20.57 -51.93
C ILE A 9 3.38 20.51 -51.53
N ALA A 10 2.46 20.84 -52.45
CA ALA A 10 1.02 20.76 -52.21
C ALA A 10 0.55 19.31 -51.99
N VAL A 11 1.08 18.35 -52.75
CA VAL A 11 0.78 16.92 -52.57
C VAL A 11 1.35 16.39 -51.25
N LEU A 12 2.57 16.80 -50.86
CA LEU A 12 3.15 16.43 -49.57
C LEU A 12 2.36 17.03 -48.38
N ALA A 13 1.90 18.27 -48.49
CA ALA A 13 1.06 18.90 -47.48
C ALA A 13 -0.31 18.20 -47.37
N ALA A 14 -0.91 17.80 -48.50
CA ALA A 14 -2.16 17.04 -48.51
C ALA A 14 -2.00 15.65 -47.87
N ILE A 15 -0.89 14.96 -48.13
CA ILE A 15 -0.58 13.65 -47.50
C ILE A 15 -0.38 13.78 -45.99
N LEU A 16 0.31 14.84 -45.53
CA LEU A 16 0.48 15.12 -44.11
C LEU A 16 -0.85 15.44 -43.41
N LEU A 17 -1.74 16.20 -44.06
CA LEU A 17 -3.09 16.47 -43.56
C LEU A 17 -3.96 15.21 -43.50
N VAL A 18 -3.88 14.32 -44.50
CA VAL A 18 -4.59 13.03 -44.48
C VAL A 18 -4.03 12.11 -43.38
N MET A 19 -2.71 12.10 -43.14
CA MET A 19 -2.13 11.34 -42.04
C MET A 19 -2.53 11.90 -40.66
N GLN A 20 -2.54 13.22 -40.47
CA GLN A 20 -3.06 13.83 -39.24
C GLN A 20 -4.55 13.51 -39.03
N TYR A 21 -5.36 13.60 -40.09
CA TYR A 21 -6.78 13.25 -40.05
C TYR A 21 -7.00 11.77 -39.69
N LEU A 22 -6.19 10.85 -40.20
CA LEU A 22 -6.27 9.42 -39.86
C LEU A 22 -5.78 9.11 -38.44
N ILE A 23 -4.78 9.85 -37.93
CA ILE A 23 -4.31 9.74 -36.54
C ILE A 23 -5.37 10.27 -35.57
N GLU A 24 -6.05 11.37 -35.89
CA GLU A 24 -7.17 11.89 -35.10
C GLU A 24 -8.37 10.95 -35.14
N LYS A 25 -8.73 10.38 -36.30
CA LYS A 25 -9.81 9.38 -36.39
C LYS A 25 -9.51 8.09 -35.64
N LYS A 26 -8.25 7.64 -35.60
CA LYS A 26 -7.84 6.45 -34.81
C LYS A 26 -7.79 6.69 -33.31
N LYS A 27 -7.79 7.94 -32.84
CA LYS A 27 -7.93 8.25 -31.40
C LYS A 27 -9.39 8.22 -30.90
N VAL A 28 -10.39 7.99 -31.76
CA VAL A 28 -11.82 7.98 -31.39
C VAL A 28 -12.50 6.64 -31.72
N ALA A 29 -11.77 5.52 -31.63
CA ALA A 29 -12.36 4.18 -31.76
C ALA A 29 -11.89 3.22 -30.67
N MET A 30 -12.03 3.61 -29.40
CA MET A 30 -12.41 2.69 -28.31
C MET A 30 -13.25 3.46 -27.27
N SER A 31 -14.52 3.06 -27.20
CA SER A 31 -15.61 3.35 -26.26
C SER A 31 -16.14 4.80 -26.11
N GLU A 32 -17.20 5.11 -26.86
CA GLU A 32 -18.46 5.54 -26.24
C GLU A 32 -19.24 4.25 -25.95
N SER A 33 -19.67 3.97 -24.74
CA SER A 33 -20.72 4.68 -23.99
C SER A 33 -20.38 4.80 -22.49
N GLY A 34 -20.60 5.91 -21.80
CA GLY A 34 -21.09 7.20 -22.22
C GLY A 34 -21.02 8.23 -21.08
N GLN A 35 -21.06 9.50 -21.51
CA GLN A 35 -21.41 10.72 -20.78
C GLN A 35 -20.51 11.18 -19.61
N GLN A 36 -20.04 12.42 -19.53
CA GLN A 36 -19.94 13.56 -20.44
C GLN A 36 -19.00 14.55 -19.74
N ALA A 37 -18.11 15.20 -20.49
CA ALA A 37 -17.20 16.21 -19.97
C ALA A 37 -17.91 17.53 -19.62
N GLY A 38 -17.37 18.27 -18.66
CA GLY A 38 -17.75 19.66 -18.40
C GLY A 38 -16.92 20.28 -17.29
N SER A 39 -15.84 20.95 -17.66
CA SER A 39 -15.03 21.83 -16.81
C SER A 39 -15.87 22.98 -16.24
N ALA A 40 -15.84 23.19 -14.92
CA ALA A 40 -16.17 24.47 -14.30
C ALA A 40 -15.51 24.62 -12.92
N GLU A 41 -15.07 25.85 -12.69
CA GLU A 41 -14.64 26.55 -11.49
C GLU A 41 -14.95 25.97 -10.09
N GLN A 42 -14.09 26.33 -9.14
CA GLN A 42 -14.31 26.23 -7.69
C GLN A 42 -15.75 26.61 -7.31
N GLN A 43 -16.50 25.65 -6.75
CA GLN A 43 -17.62 25.93 -5.86
C GLN A 43 -17.56 25.04 -4.62
N LEU A 44 -17.78 25.69 -3.48
CA LEU A 44 -17.91 25.10 -2.17
C LEU A 44 -19.01 24.03 -2.12
N GLY A 45 -18.78 23.01 -1.30
CA GLY A 45 -19.80 22.25 -0.57
C GLY A 45 -20.92 21.62 -1.38
N VAL A 46 -20.74 20.36 -1.78
CA VAL A 46 -21.86 19.49 -2.19
C VAL A 46 -22.06 18.44 -1.11
N ALA A 47 -23.22 18.49 -0.43
CA ALA A 47 -23.64 17.48 0.51
C ALA A 47 -23.86 16.14 -0.21
N LEU A 48 -23.34 15.06 0.36
CA LEU A 48 -23.59 13.69 -0.10
C LEU A 48 -25.11 13.37 -0.01
N PRO A 49 -25.68 12.59 -0.95
CA PRO A 49 -27.10 12.23 -0.93
C PRO A 49 -27.48 11.45 0.34
N GLU A 50 -28.62 11.78 0.93
CA GLU A 50 -29.17 11.25 2.20
C GLU A 50 -29.42 9.71 2.22
N SER A 51 -29.15 9.00 1.13
CA SER A 51 -29.29 7.54 1.05
C SER A 51 -28.04 6.75 1.45
N ALA A 52 -26.94 7.40 1.85
CA ALA A 52 -25.78 6.72 2.45
C ALA A 52 -25.89 6.53 3.98
N THR A 53 -26.94 7.06 4.63
CA THR A 53 -27.10 7.11 6.10
C THR A 53 -28.02 6.06 6.71
N THR A 54 -28.43 5.05 5.96
CA THR A 54 -29.20 3.92 6.51
C THR A 54 -28.52 2.60 6.19
N TYR A 55 -27.36 2.36 6.83
CA TYR A 55 -27.04 1.00 7.25
C TYR A 55 -28.01 0.68 8.38
N THR A 56 -29.14 0.06 8.02
CA THR A 56 -29.99 -0.62 8.98
C THR A 56 -29.11 -1.58 9.76
N GLY A 57 -29.02 -1.35 11.07
CA GLY A 57 -28.40 -2.29 12.00
C GLY A 57 -29.10 -3.62 11.85
N ALA A 58 -28.46 -4.54 11.14
CA ALA A 58 -28.77 -5.95 11.28
C ALA A 58 -28.53 -6.29 12.75
N ALA A 59 -29.57 -6.83 13.40
CA ALA A 59 -29.46 -7.37 14.74
C ALA A 59 -28.24 -8.30 14.78
N VAL A 60 -27.28 -7.93 15.63
CA VAL A 60 -25.99 -8.60 15.73
C VAL A 60 -26.19 -9.87 16.54
N ASP A 61 -26.57 -10.96 15.87
CA ASP A 61 -26.27 -12.30 16.35
C ASP A 61 -24.75 -12.46 16.31
N ASN A 62 -24.08 -12.22 17.45
CA ASN A 62 -22.72 -12.65 17.85
C ASN A 62 -21.62 -12.85 16.78
N TYR A 63 -21.72 -12.21 15.62
CA TYR A 63 -20.80 -12.40 14.51
C TYR A 63 -19.72 -11.34 14.61
N VAL A 64 -18.61 -11.72 15.25
CA VAL A 64 -17.32 -11.11 15.04
C VAL A 64 -16.83 -11.66 13.70
N PRO A 65 -16.65 -10.83 12.65
CA PRO A 65 -16.16 -11.35 11.38
C PRO A 65 -14.79 -12.00 11.58
N ASP A 66 -14.72 -13.32 11.44
CA ASP A 66 -13.47 -14.04 11.23
C ASP A 66 -12.90 -13.51 9.90
N TYR A 67 -11.83 -12.72 9.97
CA TYR A 67 -10.96 -12.34 8.86
C TYR A 67 -11.68 -11.80 7.60
N VAL A 68 -11.90 -10.48 7.54
CA VAL A 68 -12.37 -9.83 6.29
C VAL A 68 -11.23 -9.88 5.28
N GLY A 69 -11.44 -10.57 4.15
CA GLY A 69 -10.43 -10.87 3.14
C GLY A 69 -9.63 -9.64 2.71
N GLY A 70 -8.30 -9.75 2.77
CA GLY A 70 -7.40 -8.72 2.24
C GLY A 70 -7.29 -8.80 0.72
N ALA A 71 -6.55 -7.86 0.16
CA ALA A 71 -6.25 -7.84 -1.27
C ALA A 71 -5.52 -9.12 -1.70
N GLN A 72 -5.69 -9.51 -2.96
CA GLN A 72 -4.88 -10.55 -3.56
C GLN A 72 -3.51 -9.99 -3.95
N TYR A 73 -2.50 -10.84 -3.96
CA TYR A 73 -1.17 -10.50 -4.48
C TYR A 73 -1.30 -10.13 -5.98
N GLY A 74 -0.62 -9.06 -6.41
CA GLY A 74 -0.73 -8.48 -7.75
C GLY A 74 -1.60 -7.23 -7.87
N THR A 75 -2.41 -6.87 -6.85
CA THR A 75 -3.21 -5.62 -6.84
C THR A 75 -3.15 -4.94 -5.46
N ILE A 76 -1.98 -4.44 -5.08
CA ILE A 76 -1.86 -3.60 -3.88
C ILE A 76 -2.28 -2.17 -4.23
N THR A 77 -3.45 -1.76 -3.76
CA THR A 77 -3.94 -0.37 -3.90
C THR A 77 -3.87 0.34 -2.56
N MET A 78 -2.80 1.10 -2.33
CA MET A 78 -2.64 1.91 -1.13
C MET A 78 -3.33 3.27 -1.27
N PRO A 79 -3.89 3.85 -0.18
CA PRO A 79 -4.42 5.21 -0.20
C PRO A 79 -3.36 6.20 -0.70
N THR A 80 -3.78 7.15 -1.52
CA THR A 80 -2.91 8.16 -2.14
C THR A 80 -2.06 8.85 -1.08
N ILE A 81 -0.74 8.72 -1.19
CA ILE A 81 0.20 9.50 -0.38
C ILE A 81 0.12 10.96 -0.84
N GLN A 82 0.36 11.89 0.07
CA GLN A 82 0.71 13.25 -0.34
C GLN A 82 1.85 13.21 -1.37
N SER A 83 1.67 13.94 -2.47
CA SER A 83 2.46 13.89 -3.70
C SER A 83 3.90 14.41 -3.59
N THR A 84 4.39 14.67 -2.38
CA THR A 84 5.64 15.40 -2.14
C THR A 84 6.84 14.52 -1.80
N TYR A 85 6.66 13.21 -1.53
CA TYR A 85 7.78 12.34 -1.22
C TYR A 85 8.62 12.01 -2.46
N LYS A 86 9.81 12.61 -2.55
CA LYS A 86 10.86 12.22 -3.51
C LYS A 86 11.62 11.03 -2.91
N GLY A 87 11.46 9.86 -3.54
CA GLY A 87 12.13 8.64 -3.12
C GLY A 87 13.66 8.71 -3.13
N ALA A 88 14.32 7.75 -2.45
CA ALA A 88 15.76 7.70 -2.27
C ALA A 88 16.57 7.42 -3.56
N CYS A 89 15.93 6.94 -4.63
CA CYS A 89 16.51 6.74 -5.97
C CYS A 89 15.44 6.92 -7.08
N GLU A 90 15.86 6.85 -8.34
CA GLU A 90 14.92 6.78 -9.47
C GLU A 90 13.99 5.55 -9.32
N ALA A 91 12.68 5.73 -9.52
CA ALA A 91 11.64 4.71 -9.32
C ALA A 91 11.48 4.17 -7.88
N SER A 92 11.54 5.06 -6.88
CA SER A 92 11.39 4.69 -5.45
C SER A 92 10.29 5.47 -4.71
N SER A 93 9.33 6.02 -5.46
CA SER A 93 8.04 6.41 -4.88
C SER A 93 7.30 5.15 -4.41
N LEU A 94 6.30 5.30 -3.52
CA LEU A 94 5.48 4.14 -3.14
C LEU A 94 4.82 3.50 -4.36
N GLN A 95 4.33 4.32 -5.29
CA GLN A 95 3.71 3.81 -6.50
C GLN A 95 4.67 2.96 -7.33
N ASP A 96 5.93 3.38 -7.48
CA ASP A 96 6.95 2.60 -8.20
C ASP A 96 7.30 1.29 -7.47
N MET A 97 7.44 1.35 -6.14
CA MET A 97 7.69 0.18 -5.31
C MET A 97 6.53 -0.82 -5.42
N LEU A 98 5.29 -0.36 -5.37
CA LEU A 98 4.11 -1.21 -5.56
C LEU A 98 3.98 -1.72 -7.01
N ALA A 99 4.28 -0.91 -8.02
CA ALA A 99 4.20 -1.31 -9.43
C ALA A 99 5.24 -2.36 -9.85
N SER A 100 6.31 -2.48 -9.06
CA SER A 100 7.35 -3.51 -9.21
C SER A 100 7.13 -4.75 -8.31
N HIS A 101 6.07 -4.75 -7.50
CA HIS A 101 5.66 -5.92 -6.73
C HIS A 101 5.36 -7.10 -7.68
N ASP A 102 5.81 -8.29 -7.30
CA ASP A 102 5.83 -9.53 -8.07
C ASP A 102 6.66 -9.50 -9.37
N LYS A 103 7.38 -8.41 -9.65
CA LYS A 103 8.39 -8.33 -10.72
C LYS A 103 9.80 -8.32 -10.16
N TYR A 104 10.08 -7.43 -9.20
CA TYR A 104 11.41 -7.23 -8.62
C TYR A 104 11.51 -7.79 -7.21
N TRP A 105 10.38 -7.81 -6.50
CA TRP A 105 10.27 -8.23 -5.11
C TRP A 105 8.86 -8.75 -4.85
N GLY A 106 8.67 -9.51 -3.77
CA GLY A 106 7.40 -10.17 -3.49
C GLY A 106 7.50 -11.69 -3.65
N PHE A 107 6.53 -12.41 -3.10
CA PHE A 107 6.58 -13.88 -3.09
C PHE A 107 6.43 -14.52 -4.47
N LEU A 108 5.85 -13.81 -5.44
CA LEU A 108 5.67 -14.30 -6.81
C LEU A 108 6.72 -13.75 -7.78
N ALA A 109 7.67 -12.94 -7.29
CA ALA A 109 8.75 -12.41 -8.11
C ALA A 109 9.64 -13.55 -8.62
N ARG A 110 9.83 -13.58 -9.94
CA ARG A 110 10.67 -14.58 -10.63
C ARG A 110 12.11 -14.09 -10.72
N ASP A 111 13.01 -15.03 -11.01
CA ASP A 111 14.44 -14.88 -11.36
C ASP A 111 15.11 -13.51 -11.14
N ALA A 112 16.26 -13.51 -10.47
CA ALA A 112 17.01 -12.28 -10.20
C ALA A 112 16.14 -11.18 -9.58
N ALA A 113 15.57 -11.50 -8.41
CA ALA A 113 14.71 -10.65 -7.60
C ALA A 113 15.29 -10.45 -6.18
N PHE A 114 14.52 -9.76 -5.34
CA PHE A 114 14.79 -9.69 -3.90
C PHE A 114 14.80 -11.10 -3.31
N ASN A 115 15.71 -11.36 -2.38
CA ASN A 115 15.70 -12.64 -1.66
C ASN A 115 14.54 -12.67 -0.64
N GLN A 116 14.27 -13.84 -0.06
CA GLN A 116 13.14 -14.01 0.86
C GLN A 116 13.18 -13.05 2.06
N ASN A 117 14.35 -12.80 2.64
CA ASN A 117 14.52 -11.88 3.77
C ASN A 117 14.25 -10.42 3.34
N GLU A 118 14.69 -10.03 2.15
CA GLU A 118 14.43 -8.69 1.61
C GLU A 118 12.96 -8.50 1.27
N THR A 119 12.32 -9.51 0.69
CA THR A 119 10.88 -9.53 0.43
C THR A 119 10.08 -9.42 1.73
N GLN A 120 10.42 -10.20 2.75
CA GLN A 120 9.75 -10.09 4.05
C GLN A 120 9.92 -8.70 4.65
N LYS A 121 11.14 -8.13 4.58
CA LYS A 121 11.40 -6.79 5.09
C LYS A 121 10.62 -5.70 4.34
N MET A 122 10.42 -5.84 3.02
CA MET A 122 9.51 -4.96 2.27
C MET A 122 8.06 -5.10 2.75
N TYR A 123 7.57 -6.32 2.99
CA TYR A 123 6.24 -6.52 3.55
C TYR A 123 6.10 -5.95 4.96
N ASP A 124 7.14 -6.00 5.77
CA ASP A 124 7.16 -5.43 7.11
C ASP A 124 7.05 -3.90 7.05
N TYR A 125 7.82 -3.25 6.17
CA TYR A 125 7.70 -1.82 5.93
C TYR A 125 6.31 -1.41 5.43
N LEU A 126 5.72 -2.19 4.50
CA LEU A 126 4.36 -1.93 4.02
C LEU A 126 3.34 -2.08 5.14
N ALA A 127 3.42 -3.15 5.94
CA ALA A 127 2.54 -3.35 7.07
C ALA A 127 2.64 -2.20 8.08
N ASP A 128 3.86 -1.76 8.40
CA ASP A 128 4.11 -0.68 9.35
C ASP A 128 3.64 0.67 8.85
N TYR A 129 3.88 0.95 7.56
CA TYR A 129 3.41 2.17 6.92
C TYR A 129 1.88 2.22 6.89
N THR A 130 1.22 1.14 6.47
CA THR A 130 -0.25 1.06 6.44
C THR A 130 -0.85 1.10 7.84
N ALA A 131 -0.26 0.43 8.83
CA ALA A 131 -0.72 0.49 10.22
C ALA A 131 -0.59 1.92 10.78
N CYS A 132 0.45 2.65 10.40
CA CYS A 132 0.59 4.07 10.76
C CYS A 132 -0.49 4.94 10.10
N GLN A 133 -0.78 4.73 8.81
CA GLN A 133 -1.86 5.42 8.10
C GLN A 133 -3.24 5.10 8.70
N ALA A 134 -3.47 3.83 9.04
CA ALA A 134 -4.64 3.36 9.76
C ALA A 134 -4.78 4.12 11.08
N ALA A 135 -3.69 4.22 11.85
CA ALA A 135 -3.67 4.95 13.12
C ALA A 135 -3.99 6.44 12.96
N ALA A 136 -3.43 7.11 11.94
CA ALA A 136 -3.73 8.50 11.63
C ALA A 136 -5.23 8.75 11.38
N ARG A 137 -5.88 7.82 10.67
CA ARG A 137 -7.30 7.92 10.27
C ARG A 137 -8.26 7.24 11.23
N THR A 138 -7.77 6.53 12.23
CA THR A 138 -8.55 5.61 13.07
C THR A 138 -9.28 4.54 12.26
N ASP A 139 -8.70 4.08 11.15
CA ASP A 139 -9.38 3.16 10.23
C ASP A 139 -8.56 1.89 10.01
N ALA A 140 -8.96 0.82 10.69
CA ALA A 140 -8.28 -0.47 10.61
C ALA A 140 -8.52 -1.20 9.27
N SER A 141 -9.55 -0.81 8.52
CA SER A 141 -9.85 -1.41 7.20
C SER A 141 -8.79 -1.05 6.15
N LEU A 142 -7.98 -0.01 6.40
CA LEU A 142 -6.84 0.30 5.53
C LEU A 142 -5.87 -0.88 5.39
N CYS A 143 -5.74 -1.73 6.40
CA CYS A 143 -4.91 -2.94 6.31
C CYS A 143 -5.44 -3.97 5.30
N ASP A 144 -6.72 -3.92 4.92
CA ASP A 144 -7.33 -4.86 3.96
C ASP A 144 -6.87 -4.60 2.53
N SER A 145 -6.30 -3.42 2.26
CA SER A 145 -5.62 -3.15 0.99
C SER A 145 -4.31 -3.92 0.81
N LEU A 146 -3.79 -4.51 1.89
CA LEU A 146 -2.57 -5.29 1.85
C LEU A 146 -2.86 -6.75 1.50
N PRO A 147 -1.88 -7.43 0.86
CA PRO A 147 -2.03 -8.83 0.53
C PRO A 147 -2.23 -9.75 1.75
N SER A 148 -3.26 -10.60 1.74
CA SER A 148 -3.59 -11.54 2.84
C SER A 148 -3.35 -13.02 2.53
N ASP A 149 -3.31 -13.41 1.25
CA ASP A 149 -3.25 -14.82 0.87
C ASP A 149 -2.34 -15.04 -0.35
N VAL A 150 -1.31 -15.88 -0.20
CA VAL A 150 -0.54 -16.43 -1.34
C VAL A 150 -0.60 -17.94 -1.32
N GLN A 151 -0.70 -18.52 -2.50
CA GLN A 151 -0.22 -19.88 -2.74
C GLN A 151 1.06 -19.83 -3.56
N ILE A 152 2.15 -20.37 -3.02
CA ILE A 152 3.42 -20.56 -3.72
C ILE A 152 3.56 -22.05 -4.01
N ASP A 153 3.68 -22.44 -5.28
CA ASP A 153 3.82 -23.85 -5.69
C ASP A 153 2.73 -24.78 -5.11
N GLY A 154 1.49 -24.29 -5.06
CA GLY A 154 0.34 -25.03 -4.50
C GLY A 154 0.30 -25.10 -2.97
N LYS A 155 1.25 -24.47 -2.26
CA LYS A 155 1.26 -24.37 -0.80
C LYS A 155 0.83 -22.99 -0.33
N LYS A 156 -0.13 -22.95 0.61
CA LYS A 156 -0.52 -21.71 1.27
C LYS A 156 0.64 -21.16 2.10
N VAL A 157 0.93 -19.88 1.93
CA VAL A 157 1.86 -19.15 2.80
C VAL A 157 1.21 -18.96 4.17
N ASP A 158 2.00 -19.02 5.24
CA ASP A 158 1.52 -18.75 6.59
C ASP A 158 0.91 -17.34 6.67
N VAL A 159 -0.37 -17.23 7.03
CA VAL A 159 -1.09 -15.96 7.13
C VAL A 159 -0.34 -14.98 8.04
N ARG A 160 0.36 -15.47 9.07
CA ARG A 160 1.09 -14.64 10.04
C ARG A 160 2.26 -13.87 9.45
N ILE A 161 2.79 -14.30 8.30
CA ILE A 161 3.89 -13.59 7.64
C ILE A 161 3.41 -12.58 6.59
N THR A 162 2.09 -12.51 6.35
CA THR A 162 1.51 -11.61 5.36
C THR A 162 1.51 -10.16 5.87
N PRO A 163 1.70 -9.18 4.97
CA PRO A 163 1.65 -7.77 5.34
C PRO A 163 0.29 -7.36 5.91
N ASN A 164 -0.82 -7.94 5.43
CA ASN A 164 -2.15 -7.71 5.98
C ASN A 164 -2.24 -8.12 7.45
N TYR A 165 -1.86 -9.36 7.78
CA TYR A 165 -1.91 -9.85 9.17
C TYR A 165 -1.09 -8.96 10.09
N ARG A 166 0.15 -8.65 9.72
CA ARG A 166 1.05 -7.78 10.51
C ARG A 166 0.46 -6.38 10.73
N CYS A 167 -0.10 -5.79 9.68
CA CYS A 167 -0.77 -4.49 9.75
C CYS A 167 -1.97 -4.54 10.70
N ARG A 168 -2.84 -5.56 10.54
CA ARG A 168 -4.04 -5.76 11.36
C ARG A 168 -3.67 -5.98 12.81
N THR A 169 -2.73 -6.88 13.13
CA THR A 169 -2.28 -7.12 14.51
C THR A 169 -1.80 -5.84 15.17
N LYS A 170 -0.92 -5.06 14.54
CA LYS A 170 -0.43 -3.79 15.10
C LYS A 170 -1.57 -2.79 15.32
N THR A 171 -2.42 -2.63 14.31
CA THR A 171 -3.52 -1.65 14.36
C THR A 171 -4.58 -2.01 15.39
N VAL A 172 -4.96 -3.29 15.47
CA VAL A 172 -5.94 -3.80 16.43
C VAL A 172 -5.40 -3.65 17.86
N SER A 173 -4.15 -4.03 18.13
CA SER A 173 -3.55 -3.84 19.45
C SER A 173 -3.55 -2.36 19.86
N LEU A 174 -3.12 -1.46 18.96
CA LEU A 174 -3.11 -0.03 19.25
C LEU A 174 -4.51 0.54 19.50
N PHE A 175 -5.50 0.19 18.67
CA PHE A 175 -6.87 0.69 18.79
C PHE A 175 -7.58 0.13 20.01
N PHE A 176 -7.35 -1.13 20.33
CA PHE A 176 -7.91 -1.73 21.53
C PHE A 176 -7.41 -1.00 22.79
N GLU A 177 -6.10 -0.75 22.88
CA GLU A 177 -5.52 0.01 23.99
C GLU A 177 -5.96 1.48 23.99
N ALA A 178 -6.12 2.08 22.82
CA ALA A 178 -6.65 3.45 22.69
C ALA A 178 -8.11 3.57 23.15
N TYR A 179 -8.95 2.57 22.83
CA TYR A 179 -10.33 2.49 23.29
C TYR A 179 -10.37 2.27 24.80
N ARG A 180 -9.57 1.33 25.32
CA ARG A 180 -9.41 1.07 26.76
C ARG A 180 -8.94 2.32 27.52
N ALA A 181 -8.08 3.12 26.90
CA ALA A 181 -7.61 4.39 27.46
C ALA A 181 -8.63 5.54 27.33
N GLY A 182 -9.73 5.36 26.57
CA GLY A 182 -10.74 6.39 26.32
C GLY A 182 -10.35 7.43 25.26
N ASN A 183 -9.28 7.21 24.49
CA ASN A 183 -8.80 8.12 23.44
C ASN A 183 -9.55 7.99 22.11
N ILE A 184 -10.19 6.85 21.88
CA ILE A 184 -11.09 6.62 20.74
C ILE A 184 -12.40 6.02 21.26
N SER A 185 -13.50 6.37 20.60
CA SER A 185 -14.85 5.90 20.91
C SER A 185 -15.36 5.01 19.79
N GLY A 186 -16.38 4.20 20.09
CA GLY A 186 -16.99 3.27 19.14
C GLY A 186 -16.66 1.82 19.47
N ASP A 187 -17.70 1.01 19.69
CA ASP A 187 -17.55 -0.38 20.12
C ASP A 187 -16.85 -1.27 19.10
N SER A 188 -16.76 -0.84 17.84
CA SER A 188 -16.01 -1.54 16.80
C SER A 188 -14.54 -1.75 17.18
N TYR A 189 -13.88 -0.77 17.81
CA TYR A 189 -12.48 -0.90 18.22
C TYR A 189 -12.26 -1.88 19.36
N CYS A 190 -13.20 -1.91 20.32
CA CYS A 190 -13.20 -2.94 21.35
C CYS A 190 -13.44 -4.33 20.74
N ARG A 191 -14.46 -4.47 19.88
CA ARG A 191 -14.82 -5.74 19.23
C ARG A 191 -13.68 -6.30 18.39
N LEU A 192 -12.90 -5.45 17.71
CA LEU A 192 -11.70 -5.86 16.98
C LEU A 192 -10.67 -6.55 17.89
N GLY A 193 -10.42 -6.02 19.08
CA GLY A 193 -9.50 -6.64 20.04
C GLY A 193 -10.09 -7.89 20.69
N VAL A 194 -11.38 -7.87 21.04
CA VAL A 194 -12.10 -9.02 21.60
C VAL A 194 -12.14 -10.21 20.62
N GLY A 195 -12.14 -9.95 19.31
CA GLY A 195 -12.05 -11.00 18.29
C GLY A 195 -10.76 -11.83 18.32
N THR A 196 -9.77 -11.44 19.14
CA THR A 196 -8.54 -12.22 19.36
C THR A 196 -8.63 -13.19 20.54
N PHE A 197 -9.72 -13.16 21.31
CA PHE A 197 -9.90 -13.99 22.49
C PHE A 197 -10.39 -15.37 22.10
N ASP A 198 -10.21 -16.36 22.98
CA ASP A 198 -10.71 -17.71 22.75
C ASP A 198 -12.25 -17.71 22.65
N LYS A 199 -12.81 -18.44 21.68
CA LYS A 199 -14.27 -18.50 21.47
C LYS A 199 -15.00 -18.99 22.72
N GLN A 200 -14.41 -19.92 23.50
CA GLN A 200 -15.00 -20.41 24.75
C GLN A 200 -14.99 -19.35 25.86
N ASP A 201 -14.03 -18.43 25.84
CA ASP A 201 -13.98 -17.30 26.77
C ASP A 201 -15.03 -16.26 26.40
N LEU A 202 -15.26 -16.02 25.10
CA LEU A 202 -16.29 -15.11 24.60
C LEU A 202 -17.71 -15.57 24.93
N GLU A 203 -17.96 -16.87 25.05
CA GLU A 203 -19.26 -17.41 25.46
C GLU A 203 -19.64 -17.07 26.91
N ARG A 204 -18.66 -16.67 27.74
CA ARG A 204 -18.87 -16.42 29.17
C ARG A 204 -19.33 -15.00 29.47
N PHE A 205 -19.28 -14.08 28.51
CA PHE A 205 -19.70 -12.70 28.72
C PHE A 205 -20.30 -12.05 27.47
N SER A 206 -21.15 -11.05 27.67
CA SER A 206 -21.64 -10.22 26.58
C SER A 206 -20.54 -9.28 26.10
N VAL A 207 -20.11 -9.41 24.83
CA VAL A 207 -19.14 -8.50 24.20
C VAL A 207 -19.56 -7.03 24.29
N PRO A 208 -20.82 -6.64 23.98
CA PRO A 208 -21.27 -5.26 24.20
C PRO A 208 -21.07 -4.76 25.64
N GLU A 209 -21.40 -5.58 26.63
CA GLU A 209 -21.24 -5.21 28.04
C GLU A 209 -19.76 -5.05 28.41
N PHE A 210 -18.92 -6.01 27.98
CA PHE A 210 -17.48 -5.93 28.19
C PHE A 210 -16.89 -4.64 27.60
N CYS A 211 -17.27 -4.30 26.37
CA CYS A 211 -16.82 -3.07 25.73
C CYS A 211 -17.25 -1.81 26.51
N SER A 212 -18.47 -1.79 27.07
CA SER A 212 -18.92 -0.68 27.91
C SER A 212 -18.15 -0.56 29.25
N VAL A 213 -17.55 -1.65 29.72
CA VAL A 213 -16.77 -1.72 30.97
C VAL A 213 -15.31 -1.35 30.74
N LEU A 214 -14.75 -1.74 29.59
CA LEU A 214 -13.34 -1.57 29.26
C LEU A 214 -12.77 -0.15 29.50
N PRO A 215 -13.42 0.96 29.06
CA PRO A 215 -12.90 2.31 29.30
C PRO A 215 -13.06 2.80 30.74
N LYS A 216 -13.83 2.09 31.59
CA LYS A 216 -14.03 2.45 33.01
C LYS A 216 -12.83 2.11 33.89
N GLY A 217 -11.84 1.39 33.35
CA GLY A 217 -10.57 1.09 34.02
C GLY A 217 -10.47 -0.32 34.60
N GLN A 218 -9.30 -0.64 35.16
CA GLN A 218 -8.91 -2.00 35.53
C GLN A 218 -9.83 -2.63 36.59
N GLU A 219 -10.27 -1.87 37.59
CA GLU A 219 -11.16 -2.37 38.64
C GLU A 219 -12.52 -2.84 38.07
N ALA A 220 -13.08 -2.08 37.13
CA ALA A 220 -14.32 -2.43 36.47
C ALA A 220 -14.17 -3.68 35.59
N ILE A 221 -13.05 -3.77 34.86
CA ILE A 221 -12.70 -4.94 34.03
C ILE A 221 -12.53 -6.18 34.91
N GLU A 222 -11.77 -6.07 36.01
CA GLU A 222 -11.54 -7.15 36.96
C GLU A 222 -12.86 -7.64 37.56
N GLY A 223 -13.70 -6.71 38.06
CA GLY A 223 -15.01 -7.07 38.61
C GLY A 223 -15.94 -7.74 37.60
N PHE A 224 -15.95 -7.27 36.36
CA PHE A 224 -16.77 -7.86 35.30
C PHE A 224 -16.30 -9.26 34.91
N LEU A 225 -15.00 -9.43 34.63
CA LEU A 225 -14.46 -10.71 34.18
C LEU A 225 -14.50 -11.76 35.29
N LEU A 226 -14.10 -11.45 36.52
CA LEU A 226 -14.18 -12.42 37.62
C LEU A 226 -15.61 -12.94 37.84
N LYS A 227 -16.61 -12.07 37.70
CA LYS A 227 -18.02 -12.46 37.74
C LYS A 227 -18.41 -13.34 36.56
N ALA A 228 -18.03 -12.97 35.34
CA ALA A 228 -18.33 -13.72 34.12
C ALA A 228 -17.72 -15.12 34.12
N PHE A 229 -16.48 -15.25 34.60
CA PHE A 229 -15.79 -16.53 34.68
C PHE A 229 -16.18 -17.36 35.91
N ALA A 230 -16.95 -16.79 36.85
CA ALA A 230 -17.29 -17.38 38.16
C ALA A 230 -16.04 -17.82 38.94
N VAL A 231 -14.97 -17.02 38.89
CA VAL A 231 -13.70 -17.28 39.58
C VAL A 231 -13.31 -16.04 40.38
N ASP A 232 -13.12 -16.19 41.70
CA ASP A 232 -12.55 -15.15 42.56
C ASP A 232 -11.36 -15.72 43.35
N SER A 233 -10.22 -15.81 42.68
CA SER A 233 -8.94 -16.24 43.28
C SER A 233 -7.84 -15.23 43.01
N PRO A 234 -6.79 -15.16 43.84
CA PRO A 234 -5.62 -14.30 43.58
C PRO A 234 -4.98 -14.56 42.21
N GLU A 235 -4.96 -15.81 41.76
CA GLU A 235 -4.39 -16.22 40.47
C GLU A 235 -5.28 -15.77 39.30
N ALA A 236 -6.60 -15.79 39.46
CA ALA A 236 -7.53 -15.25 38.46
C ALA A 236 -7.39 -13.72 38.35
N LYS A 237 -7.30 -13.03 39.48
CA LYS A 237 -7.02 -11.58 39.55
C LYS A 237 -5.71 -11.23 38.85
N ALA A 238 -4.64 -11.97 39.13
CA ALA A 238 -3.34 -11.76 38.49
C ALA A 238 -3.41 -11.97 36.97
N ARG A 239 -4.13 -13.01 36.51
CA ARG A 239 -4.35 -13.24 35.07
C ARG A 239 -5.10 -12.10 34.39
N VAL A 240 -6.18 -11.59 34.99
CA VAL A 240 -6.92 -10.45 34.45
C VAL A 240 -6.03 -9.19 34.41
N ARG A 241 -5.27 -8.93 35.47
CA ARG A 241 -4.32 -7.80 35.50
C ARG A 241 -3.23 -7.92 34.46
N GLY A 242 -2.70 -9.12 34.23
CA GLY A 242 -1.73 -9.38 33.16
C GLY A 242 -2.32 -9.24 31.76
N ALA A 243 -3.61 -9.55 31.57
CA ALA A 243 -4.30 -9.33 30.30
C ALA A 243 -4.58 -7.84 30.03
N PHE A 244 -4.85 -7.07 31.10
CA PHE A 244 -5.16 -5.63 31.03
C PHE A 244 -4.25 -4.83 31.97
N PRO A 245 -2.94 -4.79 31.71
CA PRO A 245 -1.99 -4.21 32.64
C PRO A 245 -2.12 -2.69 32.69
N VAL A 246 -1.97 -2.12 33.89
CA VAL A 246 -1.93 -0.65 34.10
C VAL A 246 -0.64 -0.20 34.80
N LYS A 247 0.10 -1.15 35.38
CA LYS A 247 1.43 -0.98 35.96
C LYS A 247 2.33 -2.13 35.52
N GLU A 248 3.63 -1.86 35.46
CA GLU A 248 4.65 -2.85 35.03
C GLU A 248 4.61 -4.14 35.87
N GLY A 249 4.31 -4.01 37.17
CA GLY A 249 4.20 -5.13 38.10
C GLY A 249 3.06 -6.11 37.79
N ASP A 250 2.07 -5.73 36.96
CA ASP A 250 0.99 -6.63 36.54
C ASP A 250 1.50 -7.71 35.55
N CYS A 251 2.65 -7.48 34.91
CA CYS A 251 3.13 -8.30 33.80
C CYS A 251 4.07 -9.44 34.17
N ALA A 252 4.58 -9.50 35.40
CA ALA A 252 5.54 -10.54 35.82
C ALA A 252 6.71 -10.77 34.83
N LYS A 253 7.17 -9.70 34.14
CA LYS A 253 8.21 -9.71 33.07
C LYS A 253 7.81 -10.37 31.75
N ASP A 254 6.54 -10.70 31.55
CA ASP A 254 6.03 -11.17 30.26
C ASP A 254 6.13 -10.05 29.21
N LYS A 255 6.78 -10.33 28.08
CA LYS A 255 7.08 -9.31 27.06
C LYS A 255 5.83 -8.80 26.35
N GLU A 256 4.84 -9.68 26.12
CA GLU A 256 3.61 -9.29 25.43
C GLU A 256 2.76 -8.40 26.34
N CYS A 257 2.64 -8.75 27.62
CA CYS A 257 2.01 -7.92 28.62
C CYS A 257 2.72 -6.57 28.76
N LEU A 258 4.06 -6.55 28.84
CA LEU A 258 4.82 -5.30 28.91
C LEU A 258 4.57 -4.41 27.70
N THR A 259 4.48 -4.99 26.50
CA THR A 259 4.11 -4.26 25.27
C THR A 259 2.71 -3.64 25.39
N LYS A 260 1.71 -4.38 25.89
CA LYS A 260 0.34 -3.87 26.12
C LYS A 260 0.32 -2.75 27.16
N TYR A 261 1.08 -2.92 28.25
CA TYR A 261 1.24 -1.91 29.30
C TYR A 261 1.84 -0.61 28.76
N GLU A 262 2.94 -0.70 28.02
CA GLU A 262 3.61 0.45 27.41
C GLU A 262 2.69 1.16 26.43
N LEU A 263 2.01 0.41 25.55
CA LEU A 263 1.00 0.96 24.62
C LEU A 263 -0.11 1.70 25.34
N TYR A 264 -0.76 1.04 26.32
CA TYR A 264 -1.83 1.64 27.10
C TYR A 264 -1.41 2.94 27.75
N ASN A 265 -0.26 2.95 28.41
CA ASN A 265 0.22 4.13 29.13
C ASN A 265 0.64 5.26 28.19
N ALA A 266 1.32 4.93 27.11
CA ALA A 266 1.73 5.91 26.11
C ALA A 266 0.51 6.57 25.45
N VAL A 267 -0.49 5.76 25.08
CA VAL A 267 -1.74 6.28 24.51
C VAL A 267 -2.52 7.08 25.54
N LYS A 268 -2.76 6.54 26.75
CA LYS A 268 -3.50 7.23 27.83
C LYS A 268 -2.89 8.58 28.22
N LYS A 269 -1.55 8.68 28.19
CA LYS A 269 -0.83 9.92 28.54
C LYS A 269 -0.56 10.82 27.32
N ALA A 270 -1.02 10.45 26.12
CA ALA A 270 -0.69 11.11 24.86
C ALA A 270 0.83 11.32 24.68
N ARG A 271 1.63 10.32 25.07
CA ARG A 271 3.09 10.30 25.02
C ARG A 271 3.58 9.28 24.01
N PRO A 272 3.60 9.61 22.71
CA PRO A 272 3.94 8.64 21.68
C PRO A 272 5.43 8.23 21.69
N ASP A 273 6.28 9.00 22.37
CA ASP A 273 7.68 8.67 22.66
C ASP A 273 7.84 7.52 23.68
N ALA A 274 6.80 7.26 24.48
CA ALA A 274 6.77 6.16 25.45
C ALA A 274 6.15 4.87 24.90
N CYS A 275 5.72 4.86 23.62
CA CYS A 275 5.25 3.63 22.99
C CYS A 275 6.42 2.67 22.75
N PRO A 276 6.15 1.34 22.69
CA PRO A 276 7.16 0.37 22.26
C PRO A 276 7.73 0.77 20.90
N ASN A 277 9.01 0.49 20.67
CA ASN A 277 9.74 0.93 19.48
C ASN A 277 8.99 0.64 18.17
N ASP A 278 8.35 -0.52 18.08
CA ASP A 278 7.63 -0.99 16.89
C ASP A 278 6.28 -0.29 16.63
N TYR A 279 5.85 0.56 17.57
CA TYR A 279 4.58 1.29 17.58
C TYR A 279 4.74 2.81 17.64
N VAL A 280 5.95 3.34 17.79
CA VAL A 280 6.18 4.78 18.00
C VAL A 280 5.52 5.63 16.90
N GLN A 281 5.65 5.24 15.63
CA GLN A 281 5.06 6.03 14.53
C GLN A 281 3.53 5.96 14.54
N GLN A 282 2.96 4.80 14.81
CA GLN A 282 1.52 4.58 14.89
C GLN A 282 0.92 5.37 16.07
N CYS A 283 1.61 5.39 17.22
CA CYS A 283 1.20 6.20 18.36
C CYS A 283 1.28 7.71 18.07
N ARG A 284 2.34 8.18 17.40
CA ARG A 284 2.44 9.58 16.96
C ARG A 284 1.30 9.93 16.01
N ALA A 285 1.06 9.08 15.01
CA ALA A 285 0.00 9.27 14.03
C ALA A 285 -1.39 9.32 14.68
N LEU A 286 -1.65 8.44 15.64
CA LEU A 286 -2.91 8.43 16.41
C LEU A 286 -3.07 9.71 17.25
N ALA A 287 -2.03 10.15 17.95
CA ALA A 287 -2.06 11.32 18.81
C ALA A 287 -2.21 12.62 18.00
N GLU A 288 -1.50 12.74 16.88
CA GLU A 288 -1.49 13.93 16.01
C GLU A 288 -2.63 13.91 14.98
N ARG A 289 -3.34 12.79 14.84
CA ARG A 289 -4.35 12.55 13.77
C ARG A 289 -3.81 12.90 12.38
N SER A 290 -2.56 12.52 12.14
CA SER A 290 -1.78 12.95 10.98
C SER A 290 -0.97 11.79 10.41
N ALA A 291 -0.85 11.77 9.09
CA ALA A 291 -0.04 10.81 8.36
C ALA A 291 1.46 11.18 8.32
N VAL A 292 1.82 12.39 8.77
CA VAL A 292 3.21 12.90 8.74
C VAL A 292 4.21 11.94 9.43
N PRO A 293 3.92 11.37 10.62
CA PRO A 293 4.83 10.41 11.26
C PRO A 293 5.12 9.16 10.40
N CYS A 294 4.19 8.78 9.53
CA CYS A 294 4.33 7.60 8.67
C CYS A 294 5.36 7.79 7.55
N GLU A 295 5.74 9.04 7.24
CA GLU A 295 6.76 9.34 6.23
C GLU A 295 8.13 8.75 6.59
N LYS A 296 8.45 8.62 7.88
CA LYS A 296 9.72 8.00 8.31
C LYS A 296 9.79 6.54 7.84
N THR A 297 8.72 5.77 8.01
CA THR A 297 8.64 4.38 7.54
C THR A 297 8.76 4.32 6.01
N LEU A 298 8.11 5.23 5.30
CA LEU A 298 8.21 5.33 3.85
C LEU A 298 9.64 5.64 3.38
N GLN A 299 10.34 6.54 4.07
CA GLN A 299 11.73 6.89 3.80
C GLN A 299 12.68 5.70 4.00
N GLU A 300 12.51 4.96 5.10
CA GLU A 300 13.31 3.77 5.38
C GLU A 300 13.03 2.66 4.36
N MET A 301 11.77 2.44 4.00
CA MET A 301 11.37 1.51 2.95
C MET A 301 11.99 1.87 1.61
N SER A 302 11.95 3.15 1.21
CA SER A 302 12.52 3.63 -0.05
C SER A 302 14.04 3.42 -0.09
N LYS A 303 14.76 3.77 1.00
CA LYS A 303 16.21 3.51 1.12
C LYS A 303 16.54 2.02 0.99
N PHE A 304 15.78 1.18 1.68
CA PHE A 304 15.95 -0.26 1.64
C PHE A 304 15.71 -0.83 0.24
N TYR A 305 14.58 -0.45 -0.38
CA TYR A 305 14.22 -0.83 -1.73
C TYR A 305 15.31 -0.45 -2.74
N CYS A 306 15.80 0.79 -2.71
CA CYS A 306 16.85 1.26 -3.61
C CYS A 306 18.15 0.45 -3.48
N ALA A 307 18.56 0.13 -2.24
CA ALA A 307 19.74 -0.69 -2.00
C ALA A 307 19.57 -2.12 -2.56
N ALA A 308 18.41 -2.72 -2.36
CA ALA A 308 18.09 -4.05 -2.86
C ALA A 308 17.99 -4.06 -4.40
N VAL A 309 17.33 -3.08 -5.02
CA VAL A 309 17.28 -2.92 -6.49
C VAL A 309 18.68 -2.78 -7.07
N ALA A 310 19.55 -1.94 -6.49
CA ALA A 310 20.92 -1.78 -6.96
C ALA A 310 21.72 -3.08 -6.88
N ARG A 311 21.57 -3.84 -5.77
CA ARG A 311 22.19 -5.16 -5.59
C ARG A 311 21.73 -6.14 -6.67
N VAL A 312 20.41 -6.24 -6.88
CA VAL A 312 19.82 -7.18 -7.83
C VAL A 312 20.22 -6.81 -9.26
N LYS A 313 20.14 -5.51 -9.63
CA LYS A 313 20.58 -5.00 -10.93
C LYS A 313 22.03 -5.35 -11.22
N LYS A 314 22.91 -5.23 -10.22
CA LYS A 314 24.32 -5.60 -10.36
C LYS A 314 24.49 -7.11 -10.57
N ALA A 315 23.76 -7.92 -9.80
CA ALA A 315 23.82 -9.38 -9.90
C ALA A 315 23.26 -9.92 -11.22
N SER A 316 22.26 -9.25 -11.79
CA SER A 316 21.56 -9.66 -13.02
C SER A 316 22.11 -9.02 -14.29
N GLY A 317 23.17 -8.21 -14.20
CA GLY A 317 23.73 -7.50 -15.35
C GLY A 317 22.78 -6.43 -15.93
N GLY A 318 21.84 -5.92 -15.14
CA GLY A 318 20.89 -4.88 -15.53
C GLY A 318 19.45 -5.36 -15.76
N TYR A 319 19.20 -6.66 -15.81
CA TYR A 319 17.92 -7.26 -16.18
C TYR A 319 17.26 -7.90 -14.95
N ILE A 320 16.55 -7.09 -14.16
CA ILE A 320 15.85 -7.57 -12.95
C ILE A 320 14.56 -8.30 -13.37
N GLY A 321 14.26 -9.44 -12.73
CA GLY A 321 13.04 -10.20 -12.98
C GLY A 321 13.07 -11.05 -14.26
N LEU A 322 14.23 -11.19 -14.90
CA LEU A 322 14.43 -12.03 -16.08
C LEU A 322 15.44 -13.14 -15.77
N SER A 323 15.18 -14.34 -16.28
CA SER A 323 16.18 -15.41 -16.34
C SER A 323 17.37 -15.00 -17.22
N LYS A 324 18.50 -15.72 -17.13
CA LYS A 324 19.68 -15.44 -17.95
C LYS A 324 19.36 -15.61 -19.45
N GLU A 325 18.55 -16.61 -19.77
CA GLU A 325 18.09 -16.93 -21.10
C GLU A 325 17.17 -15.82 -21.65
N GLU A 326 16.20 -15.35 -20.85
CA GLU A 326 15.33 -14.23 -21.24
C GLU A 326 16.09 -12.92 -21.38
N ALA A 327 17.04 -12.64 -20.48
CA ALA A 327 17.90 -11.47 -20.57
C ALA A 327 18.76 -11.49 -21.85
N LYS A 328 19.23 -12.66 -22.27
CA LYS A 328 19.96 -12.83 -23.54
C LYS A 328 19.06 -12.55 -24.75
N VAL A 329 17.84 -13.08 -24.74
CA VAL A 329 16.85 -12.82 -25.81
C VAL A 329 16.53 -11.33 -25.92
N GLU A 330 16.31 -10.65 -24.80
CA GLU A 330 16.00 -9.22 -24.79
C GLU A 330 17.22 -8.38 -25.24
N LEU A 331 18.43 -8.78 -24.85
CA LEU A 331 19.66 -8.14 -25.32
C LEU A 331 19.83 -8.28 -26.83
N ASP A 332 19.56 -9.46 -27.40
CA ASP A 332 19.66 -9.69 -28.83
C ASP A 332 18.57 -8.92 -29.61
N LYS A 333 17.36 -8.81 -29.04
CA LYS A 333 16.29 -7.95 -29.59
C LYS A 333 16.69 -6.47 -29.59
N LEU A 334 17.27 -5.97 -28.49
CA LEU A 334 17.77 -4.58 -28.41
C LEU A 334 18.90 -4.32 -29.40
N LYS A 335 19.80 -5.29 -29.62
CA LYS A 335 20.85 -5.18 -30.66
C LYS A 335 20.25 -5.13 -32.05
N ALA A 336 19.27 -5.98 -32.35
CA ALA A 336 18.57 -5.98 -33.63
C ALA A 336 17.85 -4.64 -33.89
N GLN A 337 17.13 -4.11 -32.89
CA GLN A 337 16.46 -2.81 -32.98
C GLN A 337 17.44 -1.66 -33.18
N ARG A 338 18.61 -1.68 -32.52
CA ARG A 338 19.66 -0.68 -32.75
C ARG A 338 20.24 -0.77 -34.16
N ALA A 339 20.49 -1.99 -34.66
CA ALA A 339 20.96 -2.19 -36.02
C ALA A 339 19.95 -1.68 -37.06
N GLU A 340 18.66 -1.94 -36.86
CA GLU A 340 17.59 -1.40 -37.70
C GLU A 340 17.51 0.13 -37.64
N ALA A 341 17.58 0.72 -36.44
CA ALA A 341 17.60 2.16 -36.26
C ALA A 341 18.81 2.82 -36.95
N ASP A 342 19.99 2.19 -36.87
CA ASP A 342 21.19 2.68 -37.53
C ASP A 342 21.09 2.59 -39.07
N GLU A 343 20.48 1.54 -39.62
CA GLU A 343 20.22 1.42 -41.06
C GLU A 343 19.21 2.47 -41.53
N ILE A 344 18.12 2.70 -40.79
CA ILE A 344 17.16 3.78 -41.08
C ILE A 344 17.89 5.13 -41.07
N LYS A 345 18.75 5.39 -40.09
CA LYS A 345 19.52 6.63 -40.01
C LYS A 345 20.47 6.80 -41.20
N LYS A 346 21.14 5.74 -41.65
CA LYS A 346 21.98 5.77 -42.86
C LYS A 346 21.16 6.05 -44.12
N GLN A 347 19.99 5.44 -44.26
CA GLN A 347 19.10 5.69 -45.40
C GLN A 347 18.61 7.15 -45.41
N GLN A 348 18.22 7.69 -44.24
CA GLN A 348 17.84 9.09 -44.10
C GLN A 348 18.99 10.04 -44.48
N GLN A 349 20.23 9.73 -44.09
CA GLN A 349 21.40 10.51 -44.49
C GLN A 349 21.63 10.48 -46.00
N LYS A 350 21.55 9.30 -46.64
CA LYS A 350 21.67 9.17 -48.11
C LYS A 350 20.60 9.98 -48.85
N ILE A 351 19.34 9.88 -48.42
CA ILE A 351 18.24 10.66 -49.01
C ILE A 351 18.52 12.17 -48.84
N MET A 352 18.99 12.60 -47.67
CA MET A 352 19.31 14.00 -47.42
C MET A 352 20.47 14.50 -48.30
N GLU A 353 21.50 13.69 -48.52
CA GLU A 353 22.61 13.99 -49.43
C GLU A 353 22.14 14.09 -50.89
N GLU A 354 21.28 13.18 -51.34
CA GLU A 354 20.69 13.21 -52.68
C GLU A 354 19.82 14.45 -52.90
N VAL A 355 18.97 14.79 -51.92
CA VAL A 355 18.17 16.02 -51.95
C VAL A 355 19.08 17.25 -52.02
N ASN A 356 20.12 17.32 -51.19
CA ASN A 356 21.08 18.42 -51.20
C ASN A 356 21.82 18.52 -52.54
N LYS A 357 22.18 17.40 -53.16
CA LYS A 357 22.80 17.36 -54.49
C LYS A 357 21.83 17.88 -55.56
N GLN A 358 20.58 17.41 -55.57
CA GLN A 358 19.57 17.87 -56.53
C GLN A 358 19.25 19.36 -56.38
N VAL A 359 19.20 19.88 -55.14
CA VAL A 359 19.02 21.32 -54.87
C VAL A 359 20.21 22.12 -55.42
N ARG A 360 21.45 21.68 -55.20
CA ARG A 360 22.65 22.33 -55.74
C ARG A 360 22.69 22.33 -57.27
N GLU A 361 22.35 21.21 -57.90
CA GLU A 361 22.28 21.11 -59.37
C GLU A 361 21.19 22.00 -59.97
N THR A 362 20.05 22.13 -59.28
CA THR A 362 18.95 23.01 -59.71
C THR A 362 19.31 24.49 -59.55
N LEU A 363 20.08 24.85 -58.51
CA LEU A 363 20.57 26.21 -58.28
C LEU A 363 21.66 26.63 -59.28
N LYS A 364 22.50 25.70 -59.76
CA LYS A 364 23.54 25.97 -60.78
C LYS A 364 23.01 26.09 -62.23
N LYS A 365 21.75 25.71 -62.48
CA LYS A 365 21.09 25.81 -63.80
C LYS A 365 20.27 27.10 -63.97
N LYS A 366 20.42 28.05 -63.04
CA LYS A 366 20.05 29.45 -63.20
C LYS A 366 21.31 30.26 -63.37
#